data_AF-A0A838QUU8-F1
#
_entry.id   AF-A0A838QUU8-F1
#
_cell.length_a   1.000
_cell.length_b   1.000
_cell.length_c   1.000
_cell.angle_alpha   90.00
_cell.angle_beta   90.00
_cell.angle_gamma   90.00
#
_symmetry.space_group_name_H-M   'P 1'
#
loop_
_entity.id
_entity.type
_entity.pdbx_description
1 polymer ?
#
loop_
_entity_poly.entity_id
_entity_poly.type
_entity_poly.pdbx_seq_one_letter_code
_entity_poly.pdbx_strand_id
1 'polypeptide(L)'
;MAIKQWGWALLLAAGAVTGSAWSRQAPPRHWLGVNGADWRRMDPDVRLAYVEGFLAGAALGQAAATASDSTGVRTAIEKLHRDGGLRFAFGANVYSSRISDFYWWKNHVPLPTWHAFLEVNTALGRPISDTLP
;
A
#
# COMPACT_ATOMS: atom_id res chain seq x y z
N MET A 1 -56.16 56.93 10.03
CA MET A 1 -55.67 56.27 11.26
C MET A 1 -55.05 54.94 10.85
N ALA A 2 -53.74 54.83 10.65
CA ALA A 2 -52.63 54.80 11.62
C ALA A 2 -52.19 53.37 12.00
N ILE A 3 -51.25 52.83 11.21
CA ILE A 3 -49.96 52.15 11.55
C ILE A 3 -49.91 51.12 12.71
N LYS A 4 -49.49 49.89 12.37
CA LYS A 4 -48.56 49.02 13.16
C LYS A 4 -48.14 47.81 12.28
N GLN A 5 -46.97 47.80 11.64
CA GLN A 5 -45.61 47.49 12.13
C GLN A 5 -45.39 46.03 12.58
N TRP A 6 -44.33 45.43 12.00
CA TRP A 6 -43.58 44.22 12.41
C TRP A 6 -44.22 42.87 12.05
N GLY A 7 -43.52 41.85 11.58
CA GLY A 7 -42.10 41.66 11.33
C GLY A 7 -41.92 40.16 11.05
N TRP A 8 -41.63 39.79 9.80
CA TRP A 8 -41.33 38.40 9.42
C TRP A 8 -40.02 38.33 8.64
N ALA A 9 -39.00 39.04 9.14
CA ALA A 9 -37.63 38.76 8.79
C ALA A 9 -37.08 37.77 9.83
N LEU A 10 -37.28 36.47 9.61
CA LEU A 10 -36.52 35.38 10.25
C LEU A 10 -36.95 34.02 9.65
N LEU A 11 -36.55 33.73 8.42
CA LEU A 11 -36.62 32.37 7.86
C LEU A 11 -35.53 32.16 6.79
N LEU A 12 -34.25 32.33 7.15
CA LEU A 12 -33.11 31.90 6.32
C LEU A 12 -31.89 31.51 7.18
N ALA A 13 -32.07 30.62 8.15
CA ALA A 13 -30.95 30.02 8.88
C ALA A 13 -31.26 28.59 9.36
N ALA A 14 -31.58 27.70 8.43
CA ALA A 14 -31.63 26.26 8.71
C ALA A 14 -31.30 25.49 7.42
N GLY A 15 -30.01 25.39 7.09
CA GLY A 15 -29.60 24.63 5.90
C GLY A 15 -28.10 24.49 5.67
N ALA A 16 -27.23 24.89 6.60
CA ALA A 16 -25.78 24.82 6.41
C ALA A 16 -25.02 24.23 7.62
N VAL A 17 -25.64 23.33 8.37
CA VAL A 17 -24.96 22.62 9.48
C VAL A 17 -25.31 21.13 9.43
N THR A 18 -24.91 20.45 8.36
CA THR A 18 -24.76 18.98 8.38
C THR A 18 -23.53 18.62 7.56
N GLY A 19 -22.43 18.27 8.23
CA GLY A 19 -21.45 17.35 7.66
C GLY A 19 -20.00 17.79 7.50
N SER A 20 -19.59 19.01 7.89
CA SER A 20 -18.15 19.37 7.94
C SER A 20 -17.46 18.92 9.25
N ALA A 21 -18.04 17.93 9.93
CA ALA A 21 -17.40 17.21 11.02
C ALA A 21 -16.86 15.89 10.47
N TRP A 22 -15.53 15.77 10.46
CA TRP A 22 -14.72 14.55 10.22
C TRP A 22 -14.31 14.22 8.79
N SER A 23 -13.35 15.00 8.30
CA SER A 23 -12.09 14.40 7.85
C SER A 23 -10.90 15.23 8.33
N ARG A 24 -10.78 15.38 9.66
CA ARG A 24 -9.44 15.26 10.27
C ARG A 24 -9.06 13.79 10.16
N GLN A 25 -8.88 13.29 8.94
CA GLN A 25 -8.21 12.01 8.73
C GLN A 25 -6.85 12.20 9.39
N ALA A 26 -6.56 11.37 10.38
CA ALA A 26 -5.18 11.19 10.82
C ALA A 26 -4.34 11.08 9.55
N PRO A 27 -3.18 11.75 9.47
CA PRO A 27 -2.35 11.72 8.26
C PRO A 27 -2.26 10.26 7.80
N PRO A 28 -2.58 9.98 6.52
CA PRO A 28 -2.66 8.61 6.03
C PRO A 28 -1.40 7.88 6.48
N ARG A 29 -1.60 6.71 7.10
CA ARG A 29 -0.52 5.99 7.77
C ARG A 29 0.62 5.84 6.77
N HIS A 30 1.82 6.26 7.17
CA HIS A 30 2.99 6.18 6.31
C HIS A 30 3.17 4.73 5.86
N TRP A 31 3.42 4.51 4.56
CA TRP A 31 3.47 3.17 3.96
C TRP A 31 4.49 2.25 4.67
N LEU A 32 5.60 2.79 5.19
CA LEU A 32 6.56 2.03 6.01
C LEU A 32 5.98 1.45 7.31
N GLY A 33 4.87 2.02 7.82
CA GLY A 33 4.21 1.60 9.05
C GLY A 33 3.01 0.67 8.84
N VAL A 34 2.68 0.34 7.59
CA VAL A 34 1.65 -0.65 7.26
C VAL A 34 2.10 -2.01 7.78
N ASN A 35 1.21 -2.72 8.48
CA ASN A 35 1.52 -4.01 9.09
C ASN A 35 0.40 -5.05 8.86
N GLY A 36 0.51 -6.22 9.48
CA GLY A 36 -0.47 -7.32 9.30
C GLY A 36 -1.90 -7.00 9.74
N ALA A 37 -2.09 -6.07 10.69
CA ALA A 37 -3.44 -5.62 11.06
C ALA A 37 -4.05 -4.72 9.98
N ASP A 38 -3.24 -3.89 9.34
CA ASP A 38 -3.67 -3.07 8.21
C ASP A 38 -3.93 -3.95 6.97
N TRP A 39 -3.01 -4.87 6.67
CA TRP A 39 -3.11 -5.83 5.58
C TRP A 39 -4.44 -6.60 5.58
N ARG A 40 -4.85 -7.10 6.75
CA ARG A 40 -6.13 -7.82 6.91
C ARG A 40 -7.36 -6.94 6.67
N ARG A 41 -7.26 -5.64 6.91
CA ARG A 41 -8.35 -4.68 6.68
C ARG A 41 -8.40 -4.15 5.26
N MET A 42 -7.30 -4.25 4.50
CA MET A 42 -7.28 -3.85 3.10
C MET A 42 -8.18 -4.76 2.28
N ASP A 43 -8.94 -4.17 1.36
CA ASP A 43 -9.65 -4.92 0.33
C ASP A 43 -8.66 -5.64 -0.60
N PRO A 44 -9.07 -6.75 -1.25
CA PRO A 44 -8.18 -7.52 -2.12
C PRO A 44 -7.49 -6.68 -3.20
N ASP A 45 -8.21 -5.78 -3.87
CA ASP A 45 -7.66 -4.93 -4.93
C ASP A 45 -6.64 -3.92 -4.37
N VAL A 46 -6.86 -3.42 -3.15
CA VAL A 46 -5.93 -2.51 -2.46
C VAL A 46 -4.64 -3.25 -2.10
N ARG A 47 -4.74 -4.51 -1.66
CA ARG A 47 -3.54 -5.35 -1.40
C ARG A 47 -2.75 -5.56 -2.67
N LEU A 48 -3.43 -5.85 -3.78
CA LEU A 48 -2.76 -6.07 -5.06
C LEU A 48 -2.03 -4.80 -5.53
N ALA A 49 -2.70 -3.65 -5.51
CA ALA A 49 -2.08 -2.37 -5.87
C ALA A 49 -0.90 -2.01 -4.94
N TYR A 50 -1.01 -2.31 -3.64
CA TYR A 50 0.09 -2.12 -2.69
C TYR A 50 1.31 -2.99 -3.07
N VAL A 51 1.07 -4.25 -3.43
CA VAL A 51 2.12 -5.18 -3.87
C VAL A 51 2.76 -4.70 -5.17
N GLU A 52 1.96 -4.32 -6.16
CA GLU A 52 2.47 -3.80 -7.43
C GLU A 52 3.35 -2.57 -7.24
N GLY A 53 2.91 -1.63 -6.40
CA GLY A 53 3.70 -0.46 -6.03
C GLY A 53 5.01 -0.82 -5.33
N PHE A 54 4.99 -1.78 -4.41
CA PHE A 54 6.19 -2.28 -3.75
C PHE A 54 7.17 -2.93 -4.74
N LEU A 55 6.68 -3.79 -5.64
CA LEU A 55 7.50 -4.46 -6.65
C LEU A 55 8.12 -3.46 -7.64
N ALA A 56 7.33 -2.49 -8.10
CA ALA A 56 7.82 -1.41 -8.94
C ALA A 56 8.91 -0.60 -8.24
N GLY A 57 8.70 -0.24 -6.97
CA GLY A 57 9.70 0.47 -6.15
C GLY A 57 10.97 -0.35 -5.93
N ALA A 58 10.87 -1.66 -5.72
CA ALA A 58 12.01 -2.54 -5.56
C ALA A 58 12.84 -2.67 -6.86
N ALA A 59 12.16 -2.84 -8.01
CA ALA A 59 12.81 -2.87 -9.32
C ALA A 59 13.50 -1.53 -9.62
N LEU A 60 12.83 -0.41 -9.34
CA LEU A 60 13.39 0.93 -9.48
C LEU A 60 14.63 1.12 -8.61
N GLY A 61 14.56 0.77 -7.33
CA GLY A 61 15.69 0.89 -6.40
C GLY A 61 16.90 0.03 -6.82
N GLN A 62 16.65 -1.19 -7.33
CA GLN A 62 17.70 -2.06 -7.83
C GLN A 62 18.36 -1.49 -9.10
N ALA A 63 17.57 -0.98 -10.04
CA ALA A 63 18.10 -0.37 -11.27
C ALA A 63 18.86 0.93 -10.99
N ALA A 64 18.31 1.81 -10.16
CA ALA A 64 18.89 3.10 -9.81
C ALA A 64 20.24 2.98 -9.08
N ALA A 65 20.52 1.85 -8.43
CA ALA A 65 21.82 1.60 -7.80
C ALA A 65 23.00 1.54 -8.80
N THR A 66 22.72 1.34 -10.10
CA THR A 66 23.75 1.18 -11.14
C THR A 66 23.67 2.21 -12.27
N ALA A 67 22.61 3.02 -12.30
CA ALA A 67 22.33 3.96 -13.37
C ALA A 67 22.57 5.42 -12.92
N SER A 68 23.11 6.24 -13.82
CA SER A 68 23.39 7.66 -13.57
C SER A 68 22.26 8.60 -13.97
N ASP A 69 21.30 8.14 -14.79
CA ASP A 69 20.17 8.94 -15.27
C ASP A 69 18.91 8.08 -15.49
N SER A 70 17.80 8.73 -15.84
CA SER A 70 16.50 8.07 -16.06
C SER A 70 16.49 7.10 -17.25
N THR A 71 17.31 7.34 -18.27
CA THR A 71 17.42 6.45 -19.44
C THR A 71 18.18 5.17 -19.08
N GLY A 72 19.24 5.30 -18.27
CA GLY A 72 19.97 4.20 -17.68
C GLY A 72 19.09 3.36 -16.76
N VAL A 73 18.27 4.00 -15.92
CA VAL A 73 17.29 3.29 -15.07
C VAL A 73 16.32 2.47 -15.90
N ARG A 74 15.71 3.07 -16.93
CA ARG A 74 14.78 2.35 -17.83
C ARG A 74 15.45 1.12 -18.45
N THR A 75 16.64 1.30 -19.02
CA THR A 75 17.40 0.22 -19.66
C THR A 75 17.76 -0.88 -18.66
N ALA A 76 18.15 -0.51 -17.44
CA ALA A 76 18.46 -1.45 -16.37
C ALA A 76 17.23 -2.26 -15.92
N ILE A 77 16.05 -1.63 -15.76
CA ILE A 77 14.80 -2.34 -15.44
C ILE A 77 14.43 -3.34 -16.55
N GLU A 78 14.46 -2.90 -17.82
CA GLU A 78 14.17 -3.76 -18.97
C GLU A 78 15.13 -4.96 -19.05
N LYS A 79 16.41 -4.75 -18.73
CA LYS A 79 17.40 -5.83 -18.65
C LYS A 79 17.13 -6.78 -17.48
N LEU A 80 16.94 -6.25 -16.27
CA LEU A 80 16.64 -7.07 -15.08
C LEU A 80 15.39 -7.93 -15.28
N HIS A 81 14.36 -7.38 -15.92
CA HIS A 81 13.15 -8.12 -16.22
C HIS A 81 13.41 -9.26 -17.22
N ARG A 82 14.10 -8.99 -18.34
CA ARG A 82 14.40 -10.01 -19.36
C ARG A 82 15.33 -11.11 -18.86
N ASP A 83 16.32 -10.75 -18.05
CA ASP A 83 17.32 -11.68 -17.54
C ASP A 83 16.82 -12.45 -16.29
N GLY A 84 15.61 -12.17 -15.81
CA GLY A 84 15.09 -12.75 -14.56
C GLY A 84 15.87 -12.29 -13.32
N GLY A 85 16.61 -11.19 -13.41
CA GLY A 85 17.50 -10.68 -12.36
C GLY A 85 16.82 -9.78 -11.32
N LEU A 86 15.50 -9.61 -11.39
CA LEU A 86 14.75 -8.86 -10.38
C LEU A 86 14.87 -9.54 -9.02
N ARG A 87 15.24 -8.78 -7.98
CA ARG A 87 15.32 -9.28 -6.61
C ARG A 87 14.00 -9.89 -6.14
N PHE A 88 12.88 -9.33 -6.59
CA PHE A 88 11.54 -9.89 -6.42
C PHE A 88 11.05 -10.42 -7.76
N ALA A 89 11.25 -11.72 -7.98
CA ALA A 89 11.08 -12.33 -9.30
C ALA A 89 9.64 -12.77 -9.62
N PHE A 90 8.75 -12.82 -8.62
CA PHE A 90 7.40 -13.37 -8.78
C PHE A 90 6.34 -12.27 -9.02
N GLY A 91 5.19 -12.68 -9.56
CA GLY A 91 4.07 -11.76 -9.79
C GLY A 91 3.40 -11.28 -8.50
N ALA A 92 2.68 -10.16 -8.59
CA ALA A 92 2.03 -9.52 -7.44
C ALA A 92 1.03 -10.44 -6.72
N ASN A 93 0.28 -11.27 -7.44
CA ASN A 93 -0.63 -12.25 -6.85
C ASN A 93 0.09 -13.27 -5.96
N VAL A 94 1.27 -13.74 -6.35
CA VAL A 94 2.07 -14.69 -5.56
C VAL A 94 2.48 -14.05 -4.23
N TYR A 95 3.03 -12.83 -4.28
CA TYR A 95 3.41 -12.12 -3.07
C TYR A 95 2.19 -11.78 -2.19
N SER A 96 1.08 -11.34 -2.77
CA SER A 96 -0.15 -11.02 -2.03
C SER A 96 -0.68 -12.22 -1.23
N SER A 97 -0.74 -13.39 -1.87
CA SER A 97 -1.13 -14.64 -1.19
C SER A 97 -0.12 -15.01 -0.10
N ARG A 98 1.18 -14.99 -0.40
CA ARG A 98 2.22 -15.37 0.57
C ARG A 98 2.33 -14.43 1.77
N ILE A 99 2.06 -13.14 1.60
CA ILE A 99 2.00 -12.19 2.71
C ILE A 99 0.78 -12.46 3.57
N SER A 100 -0.35 -12.80 2.94
CA SER A 100 -1.54 -13.22 3.68
C SER A 100 -1.27 -14.48 4.52
N ASP A 101 -0.57 -15.48 3.96
CA ASP A 101 -0.10 -16.66 4.68
C ASP A 101 0.88 -16.30 5.82
N PHE A 102 1.85 -15.43 5.53
CA PHE A 102 2.85 -14.98 6.51
C PHE A 102 2.17 -14.39 7.74
N TYR A 103 1.20 -13.49 7.54
CA TYR A 103 0.45 -12.92 8.64
C TYR A 103 -0.52 -13.90 9.27
N TRP A 104 -1.07 -14.86 8.52
CA TRP A 104 -1.94 -15.89 9.09
C TRP A 104 -1.22 -16.80 10.09
N TRP A 105 0.01 -17.23 9.76
CA TRP A 105 0.79 -18.17 10.59
C TRP A 105 1.68 -17.48 11.62
N LYS A 106 2.31 -16.34 11.30
CA LYS A 106 3.15 -15.57 12.24
C LYS A 106 2.34 -14.52 13.06
N ASN A 107 1.04 -14.75 13.26
CA ASN A 107 -0.04 -13.81 13.60
C ASN A 107 0.01 -13.10 14.97
N HIS A 108 1.19 -12.81 15.52
CA HIS A 108 1.31 -12.04 16.78
C HIS A 108 2.32 -10.88 16.72
N VAL A 109 3.22 -10.86 15.74
CA VAL A 109 4.24 -9.80 15.70
C VAL A 109 3.75 -8.64 14.82
N PRO A 110 3.71 -7.39 15.32
CA PRO A 110 3.32 -6.22 14.53
C PRO A 110 4.46 -5.83 13.57
N LEU A 111 4.86 -6.75 12.69
CA LEU A 111 5.92 -6.51 11.72
C LEU A 111 5.40 -5.68 10.55
N PRO A 112 6.16 -4.67 10.11
CA PRO A 112 5.88 -3.93 8.90
C PRO A 112 5.78 -4.84 7.66
N THR A 113 4.91 -4.49 6.73
CA THR A 113 4.66 -5.28 5.52
C THR A 113 5.88 -5.33 4.61
N TRP A 114 6.68 -4.27 4.54
CA TRP A 114 7.95 -4.31 3.79
C TRP A 114 8.89 -5.41 4.31
N HIS A 115 8.87 -5.71 5.61
CA HIS A 115 9.67 -6.79 6.19
C HIS A 115 9.11 -8.16 5.80
N ALA A 116 7.78 -8.31 5.82
CA ALA A 116 7.12 -9.53 5.35
C ALA A 116 7.47 -9.84 3.89
N PHE A 117 7.56 -8.83 3.02
CA PHE A 117 8.04 -9.01 1.64
C PHE A 117 9.45 -9.61 1.58
N LEU A 118 10.39 -9.15 2.40
CA LEU A 118 11.77 -9.69 2.43
C LEU A 118 11.80 -11.16 2.84
N GLU A 119 11.08 -11.49 3.90
CA GLU A 119 10.95 -12.85 4.43
C GLU A 119 10.33 -13.78 3.41
N VAL A 120 9.21 -13.38 2.82
CA VAL A 120 8.50 -14.14 1.77
C VAL A 120 9.40 -14.32 0.55
N ASN A 121 10.09 -13.29 0.10
CA ASN A 121 10.99 -13.40 -1.04
C ASN A 121 12.14 -14.39 -0.78
N THR A 122 12.70 -14.34 0.43
CA THR A 122 13.75 -15.27 0.86
C THR A 122 13.21 -16.71 0.89
N ALA A 123 12.00 -16.92 1.40
CA ALA A 123 11.36 -18.24 1.45
C ALA A 123 11.04 -18.77 0.04
N LEU A 124 10.54 -17.92 -0.86
CA LEU A 124 10.25 -18.29 -2.25
C LEU A 124 11.51 -18.61 -3.07
N GLY A 125 12.65 -18.01 -2.73
CA GLY A 125 13.93 -18.25 -3.39
C GLY A 125 14.66 -19.53 -2.93
N ARG A 126 14.19 -20.20 -1.87
CA ARG A 126 14.79 -21.46 -1.41
C ARG A 126 14.32 -22.64 -2.28
N PRO A 127 15.23 -23.56 -2.69
CA PRO A 127 14.85 -24.80 -3.34
C PRO A 127 13.89 -25.62 -2.47
N ILE A 128 12.85 -26.20 -3.07
CA ILE A 128 11.83 -27.02 -2.37
C ILE A 128 12.48 -28.20 -1.63
N SER A 129 13.60 -28.71 -2.14
CA SER A 129 14.36 -29.82 -1.56
C SER A 129 14.87 -29.58 -0.13
N ASP A 130 15.01 -28.32 0.31
CA ASP A 130 15.48 -27.97 1.65
C ASP A 130 14.32 -27.80 2.67
N THR A 131 13.08 -28.05 2.25
CA THR A 131 11.87 -27.78 3.08
C THR A 131 11.02 -29.01 3.40
N LEU A 132 11.45 -30.21 3.00
CA LEU A 132 10.81 -31.47 3.39
C LEU A 132 11.71 -32.22 4.40
N PRO A 133 11.18 -32.62 5.58
CA PRO A 133 11.86 -33.56 6.46
C PRO A 133 11.93 -34.97 5.87
#